data_AF-A0A2V9PGS2-F1
#
_entry.id   AF-A0A2V9PGS2-F1
#
_cell.length_a   1.000
_cell.length_b   1.000
_cell.length_c   1.000
_cell.angle_alpha   90.00
_cell.angle_beta   90.00
_cell.angle_gamma   90.00
#
_symmetry.space_group_name_H-M   'P 1'
#
loop_
_entity.id
_entity.type
_entity.pdbx_description
1 polymer ?
#
loop_
_entity_poly.entity_id
_entity_poly.type
_entity_poly.pdbx_seq_one_letter_code
_entity_poly.pdbx_strand_id
1 'polypeptide(L)'
;MHQFDRACRDAREEQFGGINGLAGAAVLHWPVHNEVMVAGAAQNAPESVRGSCLRRILAHVCIDHNSTSHLTLTYPSGTAVPFPEESGDCSLWMSSSGGGLFDERRDSNPSLGAFVFSPAVSLADPVFRLELSNSGVEVLRTMVEREMQELLWRYPERFLNEPLKQFAWETSSNVGRADLVFEDRHGRLLIIEVKRGKLPRGAIDQLLDYFGMMKQRLPDKPVELMVVANSIPSERRLTCESRDIECREISEKTFREIAAEVGYTFASEANLSPAASEAPISPSPRRDTPVQKVGGGTSNWSFSRAADSTSDSLDFLSRCDDKGKNFFTALFEAQKAASNHTKITWKHESGFSLHFYFHRVGFAPVVWGFPGRNHDGRSIRQRLDFPFDFSLRAGVPETFVNEFGASLSSIVPLSGGGKRPNIPVATLSSAETSQIIENIFSFAAKASKN
;
A
#
# COMPACT_ATOMS: atom_id res chain seq x y z
N MET A 1 -77.44 8.21 32.50
CA MET A 1 -76.11 8.69 32.94
C MET A 1 -75.17 8.64 31.72
N HIS A 2 -74.51 9.77 31.41
CA HIS A 2 -73.43 10.07 30.42
C HIS A 2 -72.87 8.91 29.56
N GLN A 3 -72.87 8.94 28.21
CA GLN A 3 -72.15 9.76 27.18
C GLN A 3 -70.79 9.18 26.70
N PHE A 4 -70.74 8.84 25.38
CA PHE A 4 -69.67 8.94 24.35
C PHE A 4 -68.28 8.25 24.56
N ASP A 5 -67.51 7.75 23.57
CA ASP A 5 -67.61 7.66 22.09
C ASP A 5 -66.61 6.62 21.49
N ARG A 6 -66.78 6.31 20.19
CA ARG A 6 -65.96 5.47 19.28
C ARG A 6 -64.75 6.20 18.68
N ALA A 7 -63.78 5.42 18.16
CA ALA A 7 -63.06 5.76 16.92
C ALA A 7 -62.70 4.51 16.09
N CYS A 8 -63.31 4.41 14.90
CA CYS A 8 -62.90 3.60 13.76
C CYS A 8 -61.88 4.39 12.90
N ARG A 9 -61.05 3.70 12.10
CA ARG A 9 -60.81 4.10 10.70
C ARG A 9 -60.26 2.96 9.83
N ASP A 10 -60.81 2.96 8.62
CA ASP A 10 -60.76 1.98 7.56
C ASP A 10 -59.52 2.01 6.67
N ALA A 11 -59.41 0.92 5.92
CA ALA A 11 -58.58 0.64 4.76
C ALA A 11 -58.82 1.55 3.55
N ARG A 12 -57.83 1.61 2.64
CA ARG A 12 -58.04 1.71 1.19
C ARG A 12 -56.82 1.17 0.43
N GLU A 13 -57.07 0.14 -0.37
CA GLU A 13 -56.32 -0.23 -1.58
C GLU A 13 -56.61 0.80 -2.69
N GLU A 14 -55.68 0.96 -3.63
CA GLU A 14 -56.01 1.20 -5.03
C GLU A 14 -54.87 0.73 -5.96
N GLN A 15 -55.21 -0.19 -6.87
CA GLN A 15 -54.43 -0.60 -8.03
C GLN A 15 -54.62 0.39 -9.17
N PHE A 16 -53.59 0.60 -10.00
CA PHE A 16 -53.77 0.96 -11.42
C PHE A 16 -52.74 0.26 -12.30
N GLY A 17 -53.21 -0.28 -13.43
CA GLY A 17 -52.39 -0.90 -14.48
C GLY A 17 -52.44 -0.14 -15.81
N GLY A 18 -51.63 -0.60 -16.78
CA GLY A 18 -51.90 -0.49 -18.23
C GLY A 18 -51.13 0.55 -19.08
N ILE A 19 -50.00 0.13 -19.69
CA ILE A 19 -49.68 0.01 -21.15
C ILE A 19 -50.45 0.99 -22.10
N ASN A 20 -49.93 1.82 -23.04
CA ASN A 20 -48.87 1.74 -24.08
C ASN A 20 -48.61 3.15 -24.71
N GLY A 21 -47.44 3.41 -25.33
CA GLY A 21 -47.35 4.28 -26.54
C GLY A 21 -46.39 5.50 -26.58
N LEU A 22 -45.20 5.28 -27.15
CA LEU A 22 -44.27 6.15 -27.94
C LEU A 22 -44.39 7.70 -27.93
N ALA A 23 -43.28 8.40 -27.61
CA ALA A 23 -42.60 9.41 -28.46
C ALA A 23 -41.34 10.01 -27.77
N GLY A 24 -40.27 10.21 -28.54
CA GLY A 24 -39.24 11.23 -28.29
C GLY A 24 -38.01 10.83 -27.49
N ALA A 25 -36.95 10.40 -28.17
CA ALA A 25 -35.60 10.39 -27.61
C ALA A 25 -35.06 11.83 -27.57
N ALA A 26 -34.91 12.39 -26.38
CA ALA A 26 -34.09 13.58 -26.13
C ALA A 26 -32.75 13.10 -25.55
N VAL A 27 -31.68 13.26 -26.34
CA VAL A 27 -30.30 13.08 -25.87
C VAL A 27 -29.93 14.31 -25.03
N LEU A 28 -29.78 14.13 -23.72
CA LEU A 28 -29.20 15.15 -22.84
C LEU A 28 -27.70 15.16 -23.03
N HIS A 29 -27.17 16.24 -23.64
CA HIS A 29 -25.77 16.59 -23.57
C HIS A 29 -25.39 16.87 -22.11
N TRP A 30 -24.43 16.10 -21.58
CA TRP A 30 -23.76 16.44 -20.33
C TRP A 30 -22.38 17.04 -20.66
N PRO A 31 -22.02 18.24 -20.17
CA PRO A 31 -20.67 18.75 -20.36
C PRO A 31 -19.68 17.94 -19.52
N VAL A 32 -18.60 17.47 -20.14
CA VAL A 32 -17.43 16.93 -19.43
C VAL A 32 -16.54 18.11 -19.06
N HIS A 33 -16.34 18.34 -17.77
CA HIS A 33 -15.37 19.31 -17.28
C HIS A 33 -14.00 18.63 -17.12
N ASN A 34 -13.02 19.03 -17.92
CA ASN A 34 -11.63 18.66 -17.70
C ASN A 34 -10.93 19.80 -16.96
N GLU A 35 -10.53 19.56 -15.70
CA GLU A 35 -9.68 20.48 -14.93
C GLU A 35 -8.21 20.24 -15.27
N VAL A 36 -7.48 21.29 -15.64
CA VAL A 36 -6.02 21.25 -15.80
C VAL A 36 -5.40 22.26 -14.83
N MET A 37 -4.42 21.81 -14.05
CA MET A 37 -3.66 22.67 -13.14
C MET A 37 -2.40 23.19 -13.83
N VAL A 38 -2.21 24.51 -13.85
CA VAL A 38 -0.99 25.16 -14.35
C VAL A 38 -0.49 26.14 -13.31
N ALA A 39 0.83 26.13 -13.04
CA ALA A 39 1.46 27.09 -12.14
C ALA A 39 1.61 28.46 -12.83
N GLY A 40 1.15 29.53 -12.20
CA GLY A 40 1.30 30.90 -12.69
C GLY A 40 2.20 31.73 -11.79
N ALA A 41 3.13 32.50 -12.37
CA ALA A 41 3.85 33.56 -11.68
C ALA A 41 3.21 34.92 -12.00
N ALA A 42 3.08 35.79 -11.00
CA ALA A 42 2.52 37.13 -11.15
C ALA A 42 3.50 38.06 -11.91
N GLN A 43 3.04 38.73 -12.96
CA GLN A 43 3.76 39.84 -13.57
C GLN A 43 3.36 41.14 -12.86
N ASN A 44 4.36 41.76 -12.24
CA ASN A 44 4.42 43.11 -11.65
C ASN A 44 3.81 43.34 -10.25
N ALA A 45 4.68 43.22 -9.23
CA ALA A 45 4.71 44.13 -8.07
C ALA A 45 6.10 44.05 -7.37
N PRO A 46 6.69 45.16 -6.91
CA PRO A 46 7.89 45.14 -6.09
C PRO A 46 7.48 44.92 -4.63
N GLU A 47 7.83 43.75 -4.08
CA GLU A 47 8.11 43.45 -2.67
C GLU A 47 7.76 41.99 -2.33
N SER A 48 8.62 41.39 -1.51
CA SER A 48 8.67 39.98 -1.13
C SER A 48 7.34 39.42 -0.61
N VAL A 49 6.82 38.37 -1.26
CA VAL A 49 5.79 37.48 -0.71
C VAL A 49 6.28 36.03 -0.74
N ARG A 50 6.40 35.42 0.45
CA ARG A 50 6.48 33.96 0.64
C ARG A 50 5.06 33.38 0.57
N GLY A 51 4.84 32.42 -0.32
CA GLY A 51 3.66 31.55 -0.36
C GLY A 51 3.05 31.44 -1.74
N SER A 52 3.07 30.24 -2.32
CA SER A 52 2.40 29.91 -3.57
C SER A 52 0.88 29.90 -3.36
N CYS A 53 0.13 30.64 -4.19
CA CYS A 53 -1.33 30.58 -4.24
C CYS A 53 -1.76 30.01 -5.60
N LEU A 54 -2.55 28.94 -5.60
CA LEU A 54 -3.17 28.39 -6.80
C LEU A 54 -4.44 29.19 -7.12
N ARG A 55 -4.53 29.74 -8.33
CA ARG A 55 -5.76 30.34 -8.86
C ARG A 55 -6.36 29.43 -9.92
N ARG A 56 -7.65 29.08 -9.76
CA ARG A 56 -8.46 28.44 -10.80
C ARG A 56 -8.78 29.46 -11.88
N ILE A 57 -8.48 29.14 -13.14
CA ILE A 57 -9.00 29.86 -14.30
C ILE A 57 -9.86 28.88 -15.08
N LEU A 58 -11.09 29.28 -15.37
CA LEU A 58 -11.98 28.57 -16.29
C LEU A 58 -11.62 29.04 -17.71
N ALA A 59 -11.11 28.16 -18.56
CA ALA A 59 -10.94 28.45 -19.98
C ALA A 59 -12.06 27.77 -20.77
N HIS A 60 -12.83 28.54 -21.53
CA HIS A 60 -13.76 28.01 -22.51
C HIS A 60 -12.99 27.77 -23.82
N VAL A 61 -12.78 26.51 -24.16
CA VAL A 61 -12.29 26.12 -25.49
C VAL A 61 -13.49 25.58 -26.26
N CYS A 62 -13.89 26.29 -27.32
CA CYS A 62 -14.86 25.77 -28.28
C CYS A 62 -14.07 25.16 -29.44
N ILE A 63 -14.28 23.86 -29.70
CA ILE A 63 -13.79 23.19 -30.91
C ILE A 63 -15.00 22.98 -31.78
N ASP A 64 -14.99 23.56 -32.98
CA ASP A 64 -16.10 23.46 -33.93
C ASP A 64 -16.01 22.12 -34.67
N HIS A 65 -17.09 21.33 -34.62
CA HIS A 65 -17.13 19.99 -35.19
C HIS A 65 -17.38 20.08 -36.70
N ASN A 66 -16.33 20.04 -37.52
CA ASN A 66 -16.46 19.55 -38.91
C ASN A 66 -15.18 19.09 -39.64
N SER A 67 -14.07 18.80 -38.94
CA SER A 67 -12.99 17.98 -39.54
C SER A 67 -12.14 17.27 -38.49
N THR A 68 -11.77 16.03 -38.76
CA THR A 68 -10.77 15.25 -38.00
C THR A 68 -9.50 16.07 -37.80
N SER A 69 -9.26 16.50 -36.57
CA SER A 69 -8.09 17.29 -36.18
C SER A 69 -7.19 16.44 -35.29
N HIS A 70 -5.93 16.26 -35.68
CA HIS A 70 -4.94 15.52 -34.88
C HIS A 70 -4.09 16.49 -34.06
N LEU A 71 -4.05 16.31 -32.73
CA LEU A 71 -3.11 17.03 -31.87
C LEU A 71 -1.74 16.33 -31.90
N THR A 72 -0.69 17.06 -32.32
CA THR A 72 0.69 16.55 -32.33
C THR A 72 1.56 17.44 -31.44
N LEU A 73 2.23 16.82 -30.47
CA LEU A 73 3.24 17.49 -29.64
C LEU A 73 4.63 17.16 -30.17
N THR A 74 5.40 18.19 -30.53
CA THR A 74 6.78 18.03 -31.02
C THR A 74 7.76 18.56 -29.96
N TYR A 75 8.67 17.71 -29.49
CA TYR A 75 9.71 18.07 -28.52
C TYR A 75 10.99 18.54 -29.23
N PRO A 76 11.84 19.36 -28.59
CA PRO A 76 13.11 19.82 -29.19
C PRO A 76 14.10 18.69 -29.53
N SER A 77 13.91 17.49 -28.99
CA SER A 77 14.63 16.28 -29.38
C SER A 77 14.25 15.75 -30.78
N GLY A 78 13.31 16.41 -31.47
CA GLY A 78 12.76 15.96 -32.77
C GLY A 78 11.66 14.91 -32.65
N THR A 79 11.23 14.58 -31.42
CA THR A 79 10.21 13.55 -31.18
C THR A 79 8.81 14.15 -31.32
N ALA A 80 7.99 13.60 -32.21
CA ALA A 80 6.58 13.96 -32.35
C ALA A 80 5.68 12.84 -31.82
N VAL A 81 4.71 13.17 -30.95
CA VAL A 81 3.75 12.20 -30.40
C VAL A 81 2.33 12.62 -30.83
N PRO A 82 1.65 11.81 -31.67
CA PRO A 82 0.26 12.05 -32.04
C PRO A 82 -0.70 11.47 -30.99
N PHE A 83 -1.81 12.18 -30.73
CA PHE A 83 -2.88 11.71 -29.85
C PHE A 83 -4.16 11.43 -30.67
N PRO A 84 -4.65 10.18 -30.73
CA PRO A 84 -5.97 9.89 -31.26
C PRO A 84 -7.07 10.13 -30.21
N GLU A 85 -8.26 10.55 -30.66
CA GLU A 85 -9.39 10.96 -29.78
C GLU A 85 -10.02 9.81 -28.98
N GLU A 86 -9.84 8.55 -29.37
CA GLU A 86 -10.49 7.40 -28.71
C GLU A 86 -9.49 6.33 -28.23
N SER A 87 -8.58 6.69 -27.33
CA SER A 87 -7.96 5.70 -26.44
C SER A 87 -7.32 6.38 -25.23
N GLY A 88 -7.72 5.97 -24.02
CA GLY A 88 -7.07 6.38 -22.78
C GLY A 88 -5.65 5.82 -22.58
N ASP A 89 -5.07 5.15 -23.58
CA ASP A 89 -3.71 4.62 -23.56
C ASP A 89 -3.01 4.85 -24.91
N CYS A 90 -1.81 5.43 -24.85
CA CYS A 90 -0.97 5.71 -26.02
C CYS A 90 -0.39 4.41 -26.59
N SER A 91 -0.70 4.10 -27.84
CA SER A 91 -0.21 2.92 -28.57
C SER A 91 0.74 3.32 -29.71
N LEU A 92 1.82 4.05 -29.42
CA LEU A 92 3.03 4.03 -30.25
C LEU A 92 4.24 4.61 -29.50
N TRP A 93 5.26 3.80 -29.24
CA TRP A 93 6.57 4.27 -28.77
C TRP A 93 7.57 4.22 -29.92
N MET A 94 8.20 5.36 -30.24
CA MET A 94 9.45 5.39 -31.00
C MET A 94 10.61 5.67 -30.04
N SER A 95 11.55 4.74 -29.97
CA SER A 95 12.80 4.88 -29.24
C SER A 95 13.72 5.87 -29.95
N SER A 96 14.41 6.70 -29.18
CA SER A 96 15.38 7.68 -29.66
C SER A 96 16.64 6.98 -30.17
N SER A 97 16.63 6.56 -31.43
CA SER A 97 17.84 6.32 -32.21
C SER A 97 17.53 6.37 -33.71
N GLY A 98 17.68 7.56 -34.29
CA GLY A 98 17.61 7.79 -35.73
C GLY A 98 18.13 9.19 -36.04
N GLY A 99 19.36 9.26 -36.57
CA GLY A 99 20.04 10.51 -36.90
C GLY A 99 19.77 11.01 -38.32
N GLY A 100 20.01 12.31 -38.52
CA GLY A 100 20.10 13.03 -39.80
C GLY A 100 18.74 13.41 -40.40
N LEU A 101 18.53 14.56 -41.04
CA LEU A 101 19.44 15.48 -41.71
C LEU A 101 18.67 16.81 -41.93
N PHE A 102 19.21 17.97 -41.53
CA PHE A 102 19.05 19.25 -42.24
C PHE A 102 20.02 20.28 -41.62
N ASP A 103 20.93 20.78 -42.44
CA ASP A 103 21.85 21.89 -42.18
C ASP A 103 21.29 23.14 -42.89
N GLU A 104 21.12 24.25 -42.16
CA GLU A 104 21.75 25.54 -42.51
C GLU A 104 21.42 26.61 -41.44
N ARG A 105 22.47 27.03 -40.73
CA ARG A 105 22.74 28.36 -40.16
C ARG A 105 21.60 29.17 -39.51
N ARG A 106 21.65 29.29 -38.18
CA ARG A 106 21.56 30.59 -37.47
C ARG A 106 22.04 30.48 -36.02
N ASP A 107 22.98 31.36 -35.67
CA ASP A 107 23.40 31.63 -34.30
C ASP A 107 22.24 32.25 -33.49
N SER A 108 21.66 31.50 -32.55
CA SER A 108 21.00 32.05 -31.35
C SER A 108 20.71 30.95 -30.31
N ASN A 109 20.76 31.33 -29.01
CA ASN A 109 20.46 30.51 -27.82
C ASN A 109 19.35 29.44 -27.99
N PRO A 110 19.47 28.25 -27.36
CA PRO A 110 18.41 27.25 -27.38
C PRO A 110 17.27 27.67 -26.44
N SER A 111 16.20 28.23 -26.99
CA SER A 111 14.90 28.30 -26.31
C SER A 111 14.06 27.06 -26.67
N LEU A 112 13.43 26.44 -25.66
CA LEU A 112 12.50 25.33 -25.83
C LEU A 112 11.23 25.82 -26.54
N GLY A 113 10.90 25.21 -27.68
CA GLY A 113 9.64 25.46 -28.39
C GLY A 113 9.00 24.15 -28.86
N ALA A 114 7.67 24.05 -28.71
CA ALA A 114 6.85 23.02 -29.34
C ALA A 114 5.99 23.68 -30.43
N PHE A 115 5.81 23.01 -31.57
CA PHE A 115 5.02 23.47 -32.70
C PHE A 115 3.84 22.53 -32.95
N VAL A 116 2.68 23.09 -33.27
CA VAL A 116 1.47 22.37 -33.71
C VAL A 116 1.18 22.80 -35.14
N PHE A 117 0.96 21.83 -36.04
CA PHE A 117 0.57 22.09 -37.43
C PHE A 117 -0.78 21.43 -37.72
N SER A 118 -1.68 22.17 -38.36
CA SER A 118 -2.91 21.65 -38.99
C SER A 118 -2.73 21.58 -40.50
N PRO A 119 -3.20 20.51 -41.18
CA PRO A 119 -3.10 20.41 -42.63
C PRO A 119 -4.34 21.02 -43.29
N ALA A 120 -4.48 22.35 -43.26
CA ALA A 120 -5.31 23.11 -44.19
C ALA A 120 -4.93 24.59 -44.12
N VAL A 121 -4.47 25.15 -45.23
CA VAL A 121 -4.09 26.56 -45.34
C VAL A 121 -5.35 27.41 -45.35
N SER A 122 -5.65 28.08 -44.22
CA SER A 122 -6.41 29.31 -44.19
C SER A 122 -5.70 30.30 -43.27
N LEU A 123 -5.40 31.48 -43.81
CA LEU A 123 -4.72 32.58 -43.13
C LEU A 123 -5.63 33.20 -42.06
N ALA A 124 -5.75 32.58 -40.88
CA ALA A 124 -6.08 33.23 -39.59
C ALA A 124 -6.32 32.20 -38.47
N ASP A 125 -5.31 31.41 -38.09
CA ASP A 125 -5.38 30.64 -36.85
C ASP A 125 -4.26 31.04 -35.87
N PRO A 126 -4.54 31.13 -34.56
CA PRO A 126 -3.57 31.55 -33.57
C PRO A 126 -2.52 30.44 -33.33
N VAL A 127 -1.26 30.76 -33.63
CA VAL A 127 -0.11 29.96 -33.19
C VAL A 127 0.18 30.31 -31.73
N PHE A 128 -0.02 29.36 -30.82
CA PHE A 128 0.35 29.52 -29.42
C PHE A 128 1.79 29.02 -29.20
N ARG A 129 2.69 29.92 -28.80
CA ARG A 129 4.03 29.56 -28.31
C ARG A 129 4.00 29.48 -26.79
N LEU A 130 4.21 28.30 -26.24
CA LEU A 130 4.38 28.09 -24.80
C LEU A 130 5.89 28.11 -24.48
N GLU A 131 6.39 29.17 -23.85
CA GLU A 131 7.77 29.21 -23.36
C GLU A 131 7.83 28.64 -21.94
N LEU A 132 8.41 27.45 -21.81
CA LEU A 132 8.69 26.84 -20.51
C LEU A 132 10.07 27.31 -20.04
N SER A 133 10.09 28.14 -18.99
CA SER A 133 11.35 28.44 -18.29
C SER A 133 11.68 27.28 -17.35
N ASN A 134 12.88 26.72 -17.48
CA ASN A 134 13.43 25.81 -16.49
C ASN A 134 13.78 26.61 -15.22
N SER A 135 12.76 27.08 -14.51
CA SER A 135 12.91 27.41 -13.10
C SER A 135 13.23 26.11 -12.39
N GLY A 136 14.37 26.07 -11.69
CA GLY A 136 14.97 24.87 -11.12
C GLY A 136 13.96 24.03 -10.34
N VAL A 137 13.43 23.00 -10.99
CA VAL A 137 12.77 21.91 -10.31
C VAL A 137 13.90 21.10 -9.71
N GLU A 138 14.08 21.18 -8.39
CA GLU A 138 14.81 20.15 -7.67
C GLU A 138 14.10 18.83 -7.94
N VAL A 139 14.60 18.08 -8.91
CA VAL A 139 14.26 16.67 -9.05
C VAL A 139 14.86 16.02 -7.82
N LEU A 140 14.06 15.89 -6.77
CA LEU A 140 14.41 15.12 -5.58
C LEU A 140 14.90 13.76 -6.09
N ARG A 141 16.21 13.55 -5.97
CA ARG A 141 16.89 12.33 -6.42
C ARG A 141 16.33 11.21 -5.58
N THR A 142 15.76 10.22 -6.25
CA THR A 142 15.12 9.11 -5.56
C THR A 142 15.76 7.81 -5.99
N MET A 143 16.09 6.99 -4.98
CA MET A 143 16.59 5.63 -5.14
C MET A 143 15.73 4.87 -6.15
N VAL A 144 16.34 4.13 -7.06
CA VAL A 144 15.61 3.34 -8.08
C VAL A 144 15.43 1.88 -7.66
N GLU A 145 14.46 1.20 -8.28
CA GLU A 145 14.13 -0.21 -7.98
C GLU A 145 15.34 -1.15 -8.09
N ARG A 146 16.18 -0.95 -9.12
CA ARG A 146 17.42 -1.73 -9.30
C ARG A 146 18.39 -1.62 -8.13
N GLU A 147 18.47 -0.45 -7.49
CA GLU A 147 19.35 -0.25 -6.33
C GLU A 147 18.78 -0.94 -5.09
N MET A 148 17.45 -1.00 -4.95
CA MET A 148 16.79 -1.81 -3.91
C MET A 148 17.08 -3.30 -4.11
N GLN A 149 16.98 -3.78 -5.35
CA GLN A 149 17.29 -5.16 -5.71
C GLN A 149 18.75 -5.50 -5.39
N GLU A 150 19.69 -4.61 -5.73
CA GLU A 150 21.11 -4.81 -5.46
C GLU A 150 21.44 -4.90 -3.97
N LEU A 151 20.87 -4.00 -3.17
CA LEU A 151 21.04 -4.03 -1.72
C LEU A 151 20.46 -5.32 -1.11
N LEU A 152 19.25 -5.73 -1.54
CA LEU A 152 18.64 -6.99 -1.10
C LEU A 152 19.45 -8.21 -1.54
N TRP A 153 19.99 -8.19 -2.75
CA TRP A 153 20.82 -9.27 -3.28
C TRP A 153 22.09 -9.46 -2.48
N ARG A 154 22.81 -8.36 -2.22
CA ARG A 154 24.12 -8.39 -1.55
C ARG A 154 24.03 -8.60 -0.04
N TYR A 155 22.98 -8.09 0.60
CA TYR A 155 22.83 -8.06 2.05
C TYR A 155 21.45 -8.56 2.53
N PRO A 156 20.95 -9.73 2.05
CA PRO A 156 19.60 -10.19 2.35
C PRO A 156 19.35 -10.34 3.86
N GLU A 157 20.36 -10.73 4.63
CA GLU A 157 20.31 -10.89 6.07
C GLU A 157 19.99 -9.58 6.81
N ARG A 158 20.40 -8.44 6.25
CA ARG A 158 20.14 -7.11 6.84
C ARG A 158 18.69 -6.66 6.66
N PHE A 159 17.99 -7.19 5.65
CA PHE A 159 16.61 -6.82 5.34
C PHE A 159 15.60 -7.88 5.82
N LEU A 160 15.95 -9.16 5.66
CA LEU A 160 15.03 -10.28 5.83
C LEU A 160 15.30 -11.10 7.10
N ASN A 161 16.44 -10.88 7.77
CA ASN A 161 16.89 -11.63 8.95
C ASN A 161 17.00 -13.15 8.72
N GLU A 162 17.31 -13.56 7.48
CA GLU A 162 17.46 -14.96 7.10
C GLU A 162 18.79 -15.19 6.37
N PRO A 163 19.46 -16.32 6.62
CA PRO A 163 20.69 -16.69 5.90
C PRO A 163 20.32 -17.22 4.51
N LEU A 164 20.02 -16.31 3.59
CA LEU A 164 19.62 -16.62 2.23
C LEU A 164 20.84 -16.77 1.31
N LYS A 165 20.89 -17.87 0.57
CA LYS A 165 21.89 -18.10 -0.47
C LYS A 165 21.39 -17.56 -1.80
N GLN A 166 22.19 -16.72 -2.45
CA GLN A 166 21.90 -16.22 -3.79
C GLN A 166 21.74 -17.37 -4.79
N PHE A 167 20.61 -17.42 -5.50
CA PHE A 167 20.32 -18.44 -6.50
C PHE A 167 20.29 -17.87 -7.92
N ALA A 168 19.50 -16.82 -8.16
CA ALA A 168 19.45 -16.13 -9.45
C ALA A 168 18.99 -14.67 -9.31
N TRP A 169 19.51 -13.78 -10.16
CA TRP A 169 19.08 -12.38 -10.28
C TRP A 169 18.59 -12.14 -11.71
N GLU A 170 17.40 -11.54 -11.87
CA GLU A 170 16.89 -11.01 -13.14
C GLU A 170 16.86 -12.07 -14.25
N THR A 171 16.44 -13.29 -13.90
CA THR A 171 16.35 -14.37 -14.89
C THR A 171 15.16 -14.12 -15.80
N SER A 172 15.44 -13.60 -16.99
CA SER A 172 14.43 -13.45 -18.05
C SER A 172 13.94 -14.82 -18.52
N SER A 173 12.62 -14.96 -18.67
CA SER A 173 11.98 -16.13 -19.28
C SER A 173 10.87 -15.69 -20.24
N ASN A 174 10.34 -16.64 -21.01
CA ASN A 174 9.25 -16.40 -21.94
C ASN A 174 7.94 -15.95 -21.26
N VAL A 175 7.81 -16.15 -19.95
CA VAL A 175 6.60 -15.88 -19.16
C VAL A 175 6.77 -14.66 -18.25
N GLY A 176 7.97 -14.06 -18.21
CA GLY A 176 8.28 -12.95 -17.32
C GLY A 176 9.66 -13.07 -16.69
N ARG A 177 9.98 -12.14 -15.79
CA ARG A 177 11.26 -12.05 -15.08
C ARG A 177 10.98 -11.84 -13.60
N ALA A 178 11.51 -12.71 -12.74
CA ALA A 178 11.60 -12.39 -11.32
C ALA A 178 12.84 -11.53 -11.07
N ASP A 179 12.70 -10.59 -10.14
CA ASP A 179 13.80 -9.74 -9.74
C ASP A 179 14.89 -10.54 -9.05
N LEU A 180 14.56 -11.26 -7.96
CA LEU A 180 15.52 -12.00 -7.16
C LEU A 180 15.01 -13.41 -6.82
N VAL A 181 15.93 -14.38 -6.81
CA VAL A 181 15.68 -15.74 -6.32
C VAL A 181 16.79 -16.13 -5.37
N PHE A 182 16.40 -16.58 -4.19
CA PHE A 182 17.28 -17.12 -3.16
C PHE A 182 16.96 -18.58 -2.87
N GLU A 183 17.89 -19.26 -2.22
CA GLU A 183 17.69 -20.55 -1.59
C GLU A 183 17.85 -20.39 -0.08
N ASP A 184 16.87 -20.85 0.68
CA ASP A 184 16.92 -20.81 2.13
C ASP A 184 17.75 -21.96 2.72
N ARG A 185 17.92 -21.96 4.05
CA ARG A 185 18.66 -23.01 4.77
C ARG A 185 18.07 -24.42 4.64
N HIS A 186 16.83 -24.55 4.18
CA HIS A 186 16.13 -25.81 3.99
C HIS A 186 16.15 -26.27 2.52
N GLY A 187 16.87 -25.56 1.64
CA GLY A 187 16.94 -25.86 0.22
C GLY A 187 15.70 -25.45 -0.57
N ARG A 188 14.84 -24.61 0.01
CA ARG A 188 13.62 -24.09 -0.64
C ARG A 188 13.97 -22.83 -1.41
N LEU A 189 13.31 -22.61 -2.54
CA LEU A 189 13.50 -21.38 -3.31
C LEU A 189 12.59 -20.29 -2.78
N LEU A 190 13.14 -19.09 -2.60
CA LEU A 190 12.40 -17.88 -2.29
C LEU A 190 12.48 -16.94 -3.49
N ILE A 191 11.36 -16.74 -4.19
CA ILE A 191 11.26 -15.77 -5.29
C ILE A 191 10.78 -14.45 -4.71
N ILE A 192 11.50 -13.37 -4.99
CA ILE A 192 11.19 -12.03 -4.50
C ILE A 192 10.94 -11.09 -5.67
N GLU A 193 9.76 -10.47 -5.68
CA GLU A 193 9.44 -9.33 -6.54
C GLU A 193 9.66 -8.03 -5.76
N VAL A 194 10.48 -7.13 -6.29
CA VAL A 194 10.83 -5.86 -5.64
C VAL A 194 10.14 -4.72 -6.36
N LYS A 195 9.44 -3.86 -5.63
CA LYS A 195 8.76 -2.70 -6.21
C LYS A 195 9.07 -1.43 -5.44
N ARG A 196 9.58 -0.42 -6.14
CA ARG A 196 9.77 0.91 -5.55
C ARG A 196 8.41 1.59 -5.31
N GLY A 197 8.25 2.18 -4.14
CA GLY A 197 7.06 2.94 -3.75
C GLY A 197 5.89 2.04 -3.35
N LYS A 198 4.70 2.37 -3.83
CA LYS A 198 3.46 1.63 -3.57
C LYS A 198 3.40 0.40 -4.48
N LEU A 199 3.12 -0.77 -3.92
CA LEU A 199 2.99 -2.02 -4.69
C LEU A 199 1.89 -1.91 -5.77
N PRO A 200 2.23 -2.04 -7.08
CA PRO A 200 1.25 -1.97 -8.16
C PRO A 200 0.35 -3.20 -8.21
N ARG A 201 -0.73 -3.13 -9.02
CA ARG A 201 -1.70 -4.23 -9.13
C ARG A 201 -1.13 -5.50 -9.76
N GLY A 202 -0.34 -5.35 -10.83
CA GLY A 202 0.19 -6.47 -11.61
C GLY A 202 1.41 -7.18 -11.01
N ALA A 203 2.02 -6.68 -9.94
CA ALA A 203 3.22 -7.29 -9.37
C ALA A 203 2.97 -8.71 -8.83
N ILE A 204 1.78 -8.97 -8.29
CA ILE A 204 1.41 -10.29 -7.79
C ILE A 204 1.29 -11.29 -8.94
N ASP A 205 0.71 -10.88 -10.07
CA ASP A 205 0.54 -11.77 -11.22
C ASP A 205 1.89 -12.09 -11.87
N GLN A 206 2.80 -11.11 -11.97
CA GLN A 206 4.19 -11.34 -12.41
C GLN A 206 4.92 -12.39 -11.54
N LEU A 207 4.74 -12.31 -10.21
CA LEU A 207 5.35 -13.25 -9.28
C LEU A 207 4.79 -14.68 -9.45
N LEU A 208 3.48 -14.81 -9.70
CA LEU A 208 2.84 -16.10 -9.95
C LEU A 208 3.24 -16.73 -11.28
N ASP A 209 3.40 -15.93 -12.33
CA ASP A 209 3.88 -16.42 -13.63
C ASP A 209 5.28 -17.04 -13.50
N TYR A 210 6.16 -16.39 -12.75
CA TYR A 210 7.49 -16.92 -12.47
C TYR A 210 7.46 -18.15 -11.56
N PHE A 211 6.56 -18.21 -10.56
CA PHE A 211 6.34 -19.42 -9.77
C PHE A 211 5.99 -20.63 -10.65
N GLY A 212 5.05 -20.45 -11.58
CA GLY A 212 4.65 -21.50 -12.52
C GLY A 212 5.83 -22.00 -13.35
N MET A 213 6.65 -21.08 -13.86
CA MET A 213 7.87 -21.42 -14.60
C MET A 213 8.88 -22.19 -13.73
N MET A 214 9.13 -21.74 -12.50
CA MET A 214 10.06 -22.43 -11.59
C MET A 214 9.57 -23.83 -11.24
N LYS A 215 8.26 -24.03 -11.08
CA LYS A 215 7.67 -25.35 -10.88
C LYS A 215 7.75 -26.25 -12.10
N GLN A 216 7.73 -25.71 -13.31
CA GLN A 216 7.99 -26.51 -14.52
C GLN A 216 9.46 -26.94 -14.60
N ARG A 217 10.39 -26.05 -14.24
CA ARG A 217 11.84 -26.32 -14.31
C ARG A 217 12.35 -27.21 -13.18
N LEU A 218 11.81 -27.03 -11.98
CA LEU A 218 12.21 -27.68 -10.73
C LEU A 218 10.96 -28.17 -9.98
N PRO A 219 10.27 -29.20 -10.49
CA PRO A 219 8.99 -29.65 -9.94
C PRO A 219 9.08 -30.06 -8.47
N ASP A 220 10.18 -30.72 -8.10
CA ASP A 220 10.39 -31.27 -6.76
C ASP A 220 10.89 -30.23 -5.75
N LYS A 221 11.34 -29.05 -6.20
CA LYS A 221 11.88 -28.04 -5.29
C LYS A 221 10.73 -27.21 -4.69
N PRO A 222 10.63 -27.08 -3.36
CA PRO A 222 9.65 -26.18 -2.75
C PRO A 222 9.96 -24.73 -3.12
N VAL A 223 8.91 -23.95 -3.36
CA VAL A 223 9.03 -22.55 -3.78
C VAL A 223 8.11 -21.70 -2.91
N GLU A 224 8.67 -20.69 -2.26
CA GLU A 224 7.99 -19.64 -1.51
C GLU A 224 8.07 -18.32 -2.29
N LEU A 225 7.07 -17.47 -2.09
CA LEU A 225 6.89 -16.23 -2.82
C LEU A 225 6.92 -15.06 -1.84
N MET A 226 7.65 -14.01 -2.21
CA MET A 226 7.71 -12.78 -1.43
C MET A 226 7.59 -11.55 -2.33
N VAL A 227 6.93 -10.53 -1.81
CA VAL A 227 6.92 -9.19 -2.40
C VAL A 227 7.57 -8.21 -1.44
N VAL A 228 8.51 -7.41 -1.93
CA VAL A 228 9.13 -6.32 -1.19
C VAL A 228 8.75 -4.98 -1.82
N ALA A 229 8.18 -4.06 -1.03
CA ALA A 229 7.91 -2.70 -1.51
C ALA A 229 8.06 -1.65 -0.40
N ASN A 230 8.12 -0.36 -0.75
CA ASN A 230 8.18 0.70 0.26
C ASN A 230 6.83 0.92 0.96
N SER A 231 5.72 0.61 0.29
CA SER A 231 4.38 0.63 0.86
C SER A 231 3.51 -0.44 0.20
N ILE A 232 2.82 -1.24 1.02
CA ILE A 232 1.94 -2.31 0.56
C ILE A 232 0.52 -2.03 1.06
N PRO A 233 -0.41 -1.64 0.17
CA PRO A 233 -1.81 -1.39 0.54
C PRO A 233 -2.47 -2.62 1.19
N SER A 234 -3.40 -2.39 2.12
CA SER A 234 -4.14 -3.46 2.82
C SER A 234 -4.79 -4.44 1.84
N GLU A 235 -5.42 -3.94 0.78
CA GLU A 235 -6.09 -4.80 -0.21
C GLU A 235 -5.09 -5.71 -0.95
N ARG A 236 -3.85 -5.23 -1.14
CA ARG A 236 -2.78 -6.04 -1.72
C ARG A 236 -2.22 -7.03 -0.73
N ARG A 237 -2.10 -6.66 0.55
CA ARG A 237 -1.68 -7.56 1.61
C ARG A 237 -2.61 -8.76 1.73
N LEU A 238 -3.92 -8.52 1.75
CA LEU A 238 -4.93 -9.58 1.69
C LEU A 238 -4.75 -10.49 0.47
N THR A 239 -4.47 -9.89 -0.69
CA THR A 239 -4.26 -10.66 -1.92
C THR A 239 -3.01 -11.54 -1.80
N CYS A 240 -1.89 -11.01 -1.26
CA CYS A 240 -0.70 -11.81 -0.98
C CYS A 240 -1.08 -13.00 -0.06
N GLU A 241 -1.73 -12.72 1.08
CA GLU A 241 -2.06 -13.71 2.11
C GLU A 241 -2.95 -14.83 1.56
N SER A 242 -3.96 -14.47 0.75
CA SER A 242 -4.86 -15.45 0.12
C SER A 242 -4.14 -16.40 -0.86
N ARG A 243 -2.97 -15.99 -1.36
CA ARG A 243 -2.14 -16.71 -2.33
C ARG A 243 -0.87 -17.30 -1.71
N ASP A 244 -0.75 -17.28 -0.38
CA ASP A 244 0.44 -17.73 0.37
C ASP A 244 1.74 -17.01 -0.07
N ILE A 245 1.62 -15.72 -0.34
CA ILE A 245 2.73 -14.83 -0.67
C ILE A 245 3.07 -14.00 0.57
N GLU A 246 4.33 -13.99 0.98
CA GLU A 246 4.79 -13.12 2.05
C GLU A 246 4.92 -11.68 1.51
N CYS A 247 4.38 -10.67 2.18
CA CYS A 247 4.71 -9.28 1.84
C CYS A 247 5.57 -8.61 2.92
N ARG A 248 6.62 -7.92 2.47
CA ARG A 248 7.57 -7.17 3.29
C ARG A 248 7.59 -5.71 2.89
N GLU A 249 7.16 -4.86 3.81
CA GLU A 249 7.22 -3.41 3.63
C GLU A 249 8.55 -2.89 4.19
N ILE A 250 9.42 -2.38 3.31
CA ILE A 250 10.74 -1.85 3.68
C ILE A 250 10.84 -0.41 3.20
N SER A 251 10.89 0.52 4.14
CA SER A 251 10.95 1.96 3.82
C SER A 251 12.24 2.33 3.07
N GLU A 252 12.17 3.37 2.24
CA GLU A 252 13.37 3.93 1.59
C GLU A 252 14.43 4.35 2.61
N LYS A 253 14.01 4.85 3.79
CA LYS A 253 14.89 5.18 4.90
C LYS A 253 15.74 3.97 5.34
N THR A 254 15.14 2.80 5.43
CA THR A 254 15.83 1.55 5.81
C THR A 254 16.87 1.15 4.77
N PHE A 255 16.55 1.24 3.47
CA PHE A 255 17.54 1.01 2.41
C PHE A 255 18.72 1.98 2.51
N ARG A 256 18.46 3.25 2.80
CA ARG A 256 19.51 4.27 2.95
C ARG A 256 20.37 4.07 4.20
N GLU A 257 19.78 3.67 5.31
CA GLU A 257 20.52 3.34 6.55
C GLU A 257 21.46 2.15 6.34
N ILE A 258 20.97 1.08 5.71
CA ILE A 258 21.80 -0.10 5.41
C ILE A 258 22.86 0.25 4.37
N ALA A 259 22.51 1.03 3.34
CA ALA A 259 23.48 1.50 2.35
C ALA A 259 24.62 2.28 3.00
N ALA A 260 24.32 3.19 3.94
CA ALA A 260 25.32 3.92 4.69
C ALA A 260 26.19 3.00 5.58
N GLU A 261 25.58 2.01 6.24
CA GLU A 261 26.29 1.04 7.08
C GLU A 261 27.30 0.22 6.27
N VAL A 262 26.92 -0.24 5.09
CA VAL A 262 27.75 -1.10 4.24
C VAL A 262 28.62 -0.33 3.23
N GLY A 263 28.57 1.00 3.26
CA GLY A 263 29.31 1.88 2.33
C GLY A 263 28.82 1.80 0.88
N TYR A 264 27.56 1.42 0.65
CA TYR A 264 26.95 1.41 -0.68
C TYR A 264 26.64 2.83 -1.15
N THR A 265 27.00 3.13 -2.40
CA THR A 265 26.72 4.42 -3.04
C THR A 265 25.66 4.25 -4.11
N PHE A 266 24.59 5.04 -4.05
CA PHE A 266 23.53 5.03 -5.06
C PHE A 266 24.05 5.62 -6.38
N ALA A 267 24.15 4.80 -7.42
CA ALA A 267 24.61 5.22 -8.75
C ALA A 267 23.67 6.26 -9.38
N SER A 268 22.37 6.17 -9.07
CA SER A 268 21.36 7.17 -9.45
C SER A 268 21.67 8.55 -8.89
N GLU A 269 22.47 8.63 -7.81
CA GLU A 269 22.87 9.86 -7.15
C GLU A 269 24.30 10.30 -7.52
N ALA A 270 25.17 9.37 -7.97
CA ALA A 270 26.60 9.60 -8.25
C ALA A 270 26.89 10.26 -9.61
N ASN A 271 26.10 9.97 -10.65
CA ASN A 271 26.38 10.40 -12.04
C ASN A 271 26.15 11.90 -12.34
N LEU A 272 26.07 12.75 -11.31
CA LEU A 272 25.78 14.18 -11.45
C LEU A 272 26.71 15.07 -10.62
N SER A 273 27.92 14.63 -10.26
CA SER A 273 28.93 15.59 -9.80
C SER A 273 29.36 16.44 -11.01
N PRO A 274 29.15 17.76 -11.01
CA PRO A 274 29.78 18.61 -12.01
C PRO A 274 31.28 18.54 -11.82
N ALA A 275 32.01 18.37 -12.92
CA ALA A 275 33.42 18.64 -12.98
C ALA A 275 33.67 20.08 -12.52
N ALA A 276 34.10 20.24 -11.27
CA ALA A 276 34.69 21.46 -10.75
C ALA A 276 35.86 21.04 -9.85
N SER A 277 36.90 20.51 -10.50
CA SER A 277 38.25 20.55 -9.95
C SER A 277 38.84 21.94 -10.26
N GLU A 278 38.96 22.79 -9.25
CA GLU A 278 40.09 23.71 -9.10
C GLU A 278 40.17 24.27 -7.67
N ALA A 279 41.04 23.63 -6.87
CA ALA A 279 42.08 24.19 -5.99
C ALA A 279 41.77 25.24 -4.87
N PRO A 280 42.64 25.34 -3.84
CA PRO A 280 42.28 25.63 -2.46
C PRO A 280 42.59 27.07 -2.01
N ILE A 281 41.82 27.59 -1.05
CA ILE A 281 42.22 28.76 -0.25
C ILE A 281 42.02 28.45 1.24
N SER A 282 43.13 28.60 1.97
CA SER A 282 43.33 28.37 3.41
C SER A 282 42.81 29.56 4.27
N PRO A 283 42.81 29.44 5.62
CA PRO A 283 41.80 30.00 6.53
C PRO A 283 42.23 31.27 7.30
N SER A 284 41.26 31.93 7.96
CA SER A 284 41.32 32.56 9.31
C SER A 284 40.09 33.49 9.57
N PRO A 285 39.85 34.01 10.79
CA PRO A 285 39.64 33.33 12.08
C PRO A 285 38.34 33.79 12.82
N ARG A 286 38.08 33.11 13.94
CA ARG A 286 36.94 33.17 14.88
C ARG A 286 36.52 34.56 15.41
N ARG A 287 35.25 34.68 15.83
CA ARG A 287 34.88 35.25 17.15
C ARG A 287 33.57 34.70 17.72
N ASP A 288 33.58 34.57 19.04
CA ASP A 288 32.66 33.81 19.89
C ASP A 288 31.38 34.56 20.36
N THR A 289 30.27 33.80 20.47
CA THR A 289 29.16 33.79 21.50
C THR A 289 28.28 35.03 21.79
N PRO A 290 27.16 34.90 22.56
CA PRO A 290 26.14 33.82 22.65
C PRO A 290 24.69 34.38 22.68
N VAL A 291 23.68 33.65 22.19
CA VAL A 291 22.28 33.86 22.64
C VAL A 291 21.49 32.55 22.64
N GLN A 292 21.01 32.18 23.83
CA GLN A 292 19.99 31.16 24.08
C GLN A 292 18.63 31.59 23.52
N LYS A 293 17.89 30.68 22.86
CA LYS A 293 16.44 30.59 23.08
C LYS A 293 15.89 29.21 22.77
N VAL A 294 15.07 28.79 23.72
CA VAL A 294 14.31 27.56 23.89
C VAL A 294 13.23 27.42 22.82
N GLY A 295 12.99 26.20 22.33
CA GLY A 295 11.88 25.89 21.44
C GLY A 295 11.82 24.40 21.07
N GLY A 296 11.35 23.57 22.01
CA GLY A 296 11.07 22.16 21.78
C GLY A 296 9.87 21.97 20.85
N GLY A 297 10.08 21.26 19.75
CA GLY A 297 9.03 20.69 18.90
C GLY A 297 8.96 19.19 19.13
N THR A 298 8.30 18.79 20.22
CA THR A 298 7.93 17.40 20.48
C THR A 298 7.00 16.91 19.37
N SER A 299 7.44 15.87 18.65
CA SER A 299 6.58 15.03 17.83
C SER A 299 5.50 14.42 18.72
N ASN A 300 4.30 14.98 18.62
CA ASN A 300 3.13 14.55 19.36
C ASN A 300 2.57 13.28 18.70
N TRP A 301 3.19 12.13 18.96
CA TRP A 301 2.59 10.81 18.79
C TRP A 301 2.00 10.39 20.14
N SER A 302 0.69 10.53 20.28
CA SER A 302 0.01 10.23 21.53
C SER A 302 -0.27 8.73 21.67
N PHE A 303 0.37 8.12 22.67
CA PHE A 303 0.01 6.83 23.26
C PHE A 303 -1.25 6.98 24.13
N SER A 304 -2.38 7.32 23.52
CA SER A 304 -3.64 7.48 24.26
C SER A 304 -4.82 6.88 23.49
N ARG A 305 -4.89 5.54 23.44
CA ARG A 305 -6.02 4.80 22.85
C ARG A 305 -6.67 3.81 23.80
N ALA A 306 -6.67 4.11 25.11
CA ALA A 306 -7.47 3.36 26.07
C ALA A 306 -8.98 3.67 25.95
N ALA A 307 -9.36 4.78 25.30
CA ALA A 307 -10.76 5.16 25.12
C ALA A 307 -11.47 4.44 23.95
N ASP A 308 -10.73 3.93 22.94
CA ASP A 308 -11.30 3.27 21.75
C ASP A 308 -11.58 1.77 21.94
N SER A 309 -11.08 1.12 23.00
CA SER A 309 -11.22 -0.34 23.15
C SER A 309 -12.67 -0.79 23.32
N THR A 310 -13.51 0.06 23.91
CA THR A 310 -14.92 -0.27 24.14
C THR A 310 -15.71 -0.19 22.82
N SER A 311 -15.49 0.83 21.99
CA SER A 311 -16.14 0.94 20.68
C SER A 311 -15.71 -0.18 19.75
N ASP A 312 -14.42 -0.53 19.73
CA ASP A 312 -13.90 -1.61 18.89
C ASP A 312 -14.49 -2.97 19.32
N SER A 313 -14.64 -3.21 20.62
CA SER A 313 -15.27 -4.44 21.13
C SER A 313 -16.75 -4.55 20.76
N LEU A 314 -17.49 -3.45 20.82
CA LEU A 314 -18.91 -3.42 20.45
C LEU A 314 -19.09 -3.60 18.94
N ASP A 315 -18.24 -2.97 18.12
CA ASP A 315 -18.21 -3.19 16.67
C ASP A 315 -17.96 -4.66 16.35
N PHE A 316 -16.94 -5.27 16.95
CA PHE A 316 -16.63 -6.68 16.73
C PHE A 316 -17.80 -7.60 17.10
N LEU A 317 -18.42 -7.37 18.27
CA LEU A 317 -19.57 -8.17 18.74
C LEU A 317 -20.80 -7.99 17.82
N SER A 318 -21.00 -6.81 17.25
CA SER A 318 -22.10 -6.56 16.30
C SER A 318 -22.01 -7.43 15.04
N ARG A 319 -20.79 -7.85 14.68
CA ARG A 319 -20.48 -8.68 13.50
C ARG A 319 -20.44 -10.19 13.80
N CYS A 320 -20.67 -10.58 15.05
CA CYS A 320 -20.74 -11.98 15.47
C CYS A 320 -22.16 -12.55 15.33
N ASP A 321 -22.27 -13.87 15.15
CA ASP A 321 -23.53 -14.57 15.38
C ASP A 321 -23.84 -14.69 16.89
N ASP A 322 -25.02 -15.17 17.28
CA ASP A 322 -25.43 -15.17 18.70
C ASP A 322 -24.53 -16.04 19.58
N LYS A 323 -24.04 -17.18 19.06
CA LYS A 323 -23.06 -18.02 19.78
C LYS A 323 -21.73 -17.28 19.94
N GLY A 324 -21.27 -16.61 18.89
CA GLY A 324 -20.07 -15.79 18.86
C GLY A 324 -20.14 -14.64 19.84
N LYS A 325 -21.26 -13.93 19.88
CA LYS A 325 -21.50 -12.84 20.83
C LYS A 325 -21.31 -13.34 22.26
N ASN A 326 -21.90 -14.47 22.61
CA ASN A 326 -21.75 -15.04 23.94
C ASN A 326 -20.30 -15.42 24.24
N PHE A 327 -19.64 -16.13 23.32
CA PHE A 327 -18.25 -16.55 23.45
C PHE A 327 -17.29 -15.35 23.62
N PHE A 328 -17.33 -14.39 22.69
CA PHE A 328 -16.41 -13.26 22.67
C PHE A 328 -16.70 -12.25 23.77
N THR A 329 -17.97 -12.09 24.19
CA THR A 329 -18.29 -11.29 25.39
C THR A 329 -17.62 -11.89 26.62
N ALA A 330 -17.75 -13.20 26.83
CA ALA A 330 -17.10 -13.88 27.95
C ALA A 330 -15.56 -13.77 27.87
N LEU A 331 -14.99 -13.91 26.68
CA LEU A 331 -13.55 -13.75 26.45
C LEU A 331 -13.07 -12.33 26.76
N PHE A 332 -13.80 -11.30 26.35
CA PHE A 332 -13.45 -9.90 26.62
C PHE A 332 -13.59 -9.53 28.09
N GLU A 333 -14.61 -10.04 28.80
CA GLU A 333 -14.74 -9.84 30.24
C GLU A 333 -13.60 -10.54 31.01
N ALA A 334 -13.25 -11.76 30.63
CA ALA A 334 -12.10 -12.46 31.22
C ALA A 334 -10.77 -11.73 30.91
N GLN A 335 -10.64 -11.12 29.73
CA GLN A 335 -9.48 -10.30 29.39
C GLN A 335 -9.37 -9.06 30.25
N LYS A 336 -10.48 -8.35 30.51
CA LYS A 336 -10.48 -7.19 31.41
C LYS A 336 -9.97 -7.57 32.80
N ALA A 337 -10.42 -8.72 33.32
CA ALA A 337 -9.94 -9.26 34.60
C ALA A 337 -8.45 -9.63 34.57
N ALA A 338 -7.92 -10.06 33.43
CA ALA A 338 -6.52 -10.43 33.21
C ALA A 338 -5.68 -9.32 32.53
N SER A 339 -6.09 -8.05 32.64
CA SER A 339 -5.48 -6.92 31.91
C SER A 339 -4.01 -6.65 32.27
N ASN A 340 -3.54 -7.11 33.43
CA ASN A 340 -2.13 -7.02 33.82
C ASN A 340 -1.21 -7.99 33.04
N HIS A 341 -1.78 -9.01 32.40
CA HIS A 341 -1.02 -10.05 31.70
C HIS A 341 -1.42 -10.18 30.22
N THR A 342 -2.45 -9.45 29.80
CA THR A 342 -3.00 -9.56 28.46
C THR A 342 -3.33 -8.20 27.87
N LYS A 343 -3.26 -8.12 26.55
CA LYS A 343 -3.64 -6.92 25.80
C LYS A 343 -4.34 -7.31 24.51
N ILE A 344 -5.47 -6.70 24.23
CA ILE A 344 -6.12 -6.81 22.91
C ILE A 344 -5.65 -5.67 22.01
N THR A 345 -5.41 -5.99 20.74
CA THR A 345 -5.21 -5.01 19.67
C THR A 345 -6.17 -5.29 18.50
N TRP A 346 -6.70 -4.25 17.90
CA TRP A 346 -7.72 -4.30 16.84
C TRP A 346 -7.11 -4.06 15.45
N LYS A 347 -5.84 -4.41 15.26
CA LYS A 347 -5.09 -4.15 14.02
C LYS A 347 -5.39 -5.14 12.91
N HIS A 348 -6.29 -6.10 13.13
CA HIS A 348 -6.62 -7.13 12.16
C HIS A 348 -7.86 -6.70 11.37
N GLU A 349 -7.82 -6.80 10.04
CA GLU A 349 -8.84 -6.25 9.12
C GLU A 349 -10.27 -6.74 9.31
N SER A 350 -10.52 -7.65 10.25
CA SER A 350 -11.87 -8.01 10.64
C SER A 350 -11.98 -8.44 12.09
N GLY A 351 -10.88 -8.45 12.84
CA GLY A 351 -10.81 -9.17 14.11
C GLY A 351 -9.89 -8.53 15.14
N PHE A 352 -9.50 -9.32 16.13
CA PHE A 352 -8.60 -8.86 17.18
C PHE A 352 -7.41 -9.80 17.35
N SER A 353 -6.33 -9.26 17.90
CA SER A 353 -5.20 -10.02 18.40
C SER A 353 -5.12 -9.86 19.91
N LEU A 354 -5.19 -10.97 20.64
CA LEU A 354 -4.94 -11.06 22.07
C LEU A 354 -3.48 -11.46 22.29
N HIS A 355 -2.78 -10.59 22.99
CA HIS A 355 -1.37 -10.71 23.32
C HIS A 355 -1.21 -11.15 24.76
N PHE A 356 -0.26 -12.04 25.02
CA PHE A 356 0.18 -12.39 26.36
C PHE A 356 1.46 -11.63 26.68
N TYR A 357 1.60 -11.20 27.93
CA TYR A 357 2.84 -10.63 28.45
C TYR A 357 3.78 -11.74 28.89
N PHE A 358 4.99 -11.75 28.36
CA PHE A 358 6.10 -12.62 28.75
C PHE A 358 7.21 -11.74 29.34
N HIS A 359 7.86 -12.17 30.42
CA HIS A 359 8.80 -11.30 31.15
C HIS A 359 9.98 -10.83 30.28
N ARG A 360 10.51 -11.72 29.41
CA ARG A 360 11.67 -11.43 28.55
C ARG A 360 11.30 -10.85 27.18
N VAL A 361 10.09 -11.11 26.70
CA VAL A 361 9.66 -10.79 25.32
C VAL A 361 8.75 -9.56 25.29
N GLY A 362 8.05 -9.28 26.38
CA GLY A 362 6.94 -8.33 26.39
C GLY A 362 5.66 -8.94 25.82
N PHE A 363 4.83 -8.12 25.16
CA PHE A 363 3.54 -8.58 24.63
C PHE A 363 3.68 -9.26 23.27
N ALA A 364 3.48 -10.57 23.22
CA ALA A 364 3.47 -11.35 21.98
C ALA A 364 2.05 -11.81 21.61
N PRO A 365 1.67 -11.83 20.32
CA PRO A 365 0.36 -12.31 19.88
C PRO A 365 0.27 -13.82 20.07
N VAL A 366 -0.83 -14.29 20.69
CA VAL A 366 -1.03 -15.72 20.98
C VAL A 366 -2.40 -16.22 20.51
N VAL A 367 -3.42 -15.35 20.47
CA VAL A 367 -4.76 -15.71 20.00
C VAL A 367 -5.29 -14.62 19.08
N TRP A 368 -5.86 -15.02 17.95
CA TRP A 368 -6.61 -14.15 17.05
C TRP A 368 -8.08 -14.54 17.07
N GLY A 369 -8.97 -13.55 17.13
CA GLY A 369 -10.41 -13.78 17.05
C GLY A 369 -11.00 -13.15 15.79
N PHE A 370 -11.82 -13.92 15.09
CA PHE A 370 -12.53 -13.48 13.89
C PHE A 370 -14.05 -13.59 14.10
N PRO A 371 -14.83 -12.53 13.78
CA PRO A 371 -16.28 -12.53 13.88
C PRO A 371 -16.91 -13.31 12.72
N GLY A 372 -18.24 -13.40 12.66
CA GLY A 372 -18.96 -14.05 11.55
C GLY A 372 -19.05 -13.22 10.27
N ARG A 373 -18.76 -11.91 10.34
CA ARG A 373 -18.77 -10.99 9.20
C ARG A 373 -17.57 -10.03 9.21
N ASN A 374 -16.96 -9.81 8.05
CA ASN A 374 -15.92 -8.78 7.90
C ASN A 374 -16.51 -7.36 7.96
N HIS A 375 -15.67 -6.32 7.88
CA HIS A 375 -16.15 -4.92 7.87
C HIS A 375 -17.02 -4.58 6.65
N ASP A 376 -16.85 -5.28 5.53
CA ASP A 376 -17.71 -5.14 4.33
C ASP A 376 -19.04 -5.91 4.44
N GLY A 377 -19.32 -6.55 5.58
CA GLY A 377 -20.52 -7.35 5.80
C GLY A 377 -20.51 -8.73 5.13
N ARG A 378 -19.42 -9.13 4.47
CA ARG A 378 -19.24 -10.47 3.89
C ARG A 378 -19.10 -11.50 5.00
N SER A 379 -19.81 -12.62 4.86
CA SER A 379 -19.70 -13.71 5.81
C SER A 379 -18.32 -14.35 5.77
N ILE A 380 -17.72 -14.50 6.94
CA ILE A 380 -16.45 -15.19 7.16
C ILE A 380 -16.64 -16.25 8.26
N ARG A 381 -15.71 -17.19 8.36
CA ARG A 381 -15.77 -18.23 9.40
C ARG A 381 -15.40 -17.64 10.76
N GLN A 382 -16.38 -17.58 11.67
CA GLN A 382 -16.20 -17.16 13.05
C GLN A 382 -15.39 -18.20 13.83
N ARG A 383 -14.21 -17.81 14.32
CA ARG A 383 -13.23 -18.73 14.90
C ARG A 383 -12.19 -18.02 15.76
N LEU A 384 -11.47 -18.81 16.55
CA LEU A 384 -10.17 -18.45 17.09
C LEU A 384 -9.07 -19.06 16.23
N ASP A 385 -8.09 -18.27 15.83
CA ASP A 385 -6.84 -18.76 15.23
C ASP A 385 -5.71 -18.60 16.25
N PHE A 386 -4.76 -19.53 16.25
CA PHE A 386 -3.61 -19.51 17.14
C PHE A 386 -2.34 -19.33 16.28
N PRO A 387 -1.84 -18.10 16.12
CA PRO A 387 -0.74 -17.77 15.20
C PRO A 387 0.62 -18.17 15.78
N PHE A 388 0.82 -19.46 16.03
CA PHE A 388 2.01 -20.01 16.68
C PHE A 388 3.30 -19.66 15.94
N ASP A 389 3.27 -19.61 14.60
CA ASP A 389 4.39 -19.12 13.79
C ASP A 389 4.79 -17.68 14.12
N PHE A 390 3.83 -16.79 14.41
CA PHE A 390 4.12 -15.43 14.86
C PHE A 390 4.58 -15.37 16.31
N SER A 391 4.00 -16.17 17.20
CA SER A 391 4.44 -16.23 18.60
C SER A 391 5.91 -16.66 18.69
N LEU A 392 6.30 -17.70 17.95
CA LEU A 392 7.69 -18.17 17.88
C LEU A 392 8.63 -17.10 17.33
N ARG A 393 8.25 -16.41 16.24
CA ARG A 393 9.04 -15.28 15.70
C ARG A 393 9.16 -14.10 16.66
N ALA A 394 8.15 -13.90 17.51
CA ALA A 394 8.21 -12.89 18.58
C ALA A 394 9.11 -13.30 19.75
N GLY A 395 9.64 -14.53 19.77
CA GLY A 395 10.51 -15.03 20.84
C GLY A 395 9.79 -15.80 21.93
N VAL A 396 8.51 -16.16 21.74
CA VAL A 396 7.78 -17.03 22.68
C VAL A 396 8.44 -18.43 22.66
N PRO A 397 8.72 -19.04 23.83
CA PRO A 397 9.32 -20.37 23.88
C PRO A 397 8.48 -21.43 23.16
N GLU A 398 9.13 -22.27 22.36
CA GLU A 398 8.46 -23.35 21.63
C GLU A 398 7.76 -24.35 22.58
N THR A 399 8.36 -24.62 23.75
CA THR A 399 7.75 -25.44 24.79
C THR A 399 6.41 -24.86 25.27
N PHE A 400 6.31 -23.54 25.45
CA PHE A 400 5.07 -22.88 25.83
C PHE A 400 4.00 -23.04 24.75
N VAL A 401 4.37 -22.82 23.48
CA VAL A 401 3.46 -22.96 22.33
C VAL A 401 2.92 -24.39 22.22
N ASN A 402 3.80 -25.39 22.35
CA ASN A 402 3.43 -26.80 22.28
C ASN A 402 2.53 -27.22 23.45
N GLU A 403 2.85 -26.81 24.68
CA GLU A 403 2.02 -27.07 25.86
C GLU A 403 0.63 -26.42 25.73
N PHE A 404 0.59 -25.18 25.23
CA PHE A 404 -0.67 -24.45 25.06
C PHE A 404 -1.53 -25.10 23.97
N GLY A 405 -0.95 -25.43 22.81
CA GLY A 405 -1.64 -26.14 21.74
C GLY A 405 -2.15 -27.52 22.17
N ALA A 406 -1.34 -28.30 22.88
CA ALA A 406 -1.75 -29.61 23.41
C ALA A 406 -2.89 -29.46 24.42
N SER A 407 -2.83 -28.45 25.29
CA SER A 407 -3.89 -28.20 26.26
C SER A 407 -5.21 -27.83 25.59
N LEU A 408 -5.19 -26.99 24.56
CA LEU A 408 -6.41 -26.66 23.79
C LEU A 408 -6.94 -27.90 23.03
N SER A 409 -6.05 -28.68 22.43
CA SER A 409 -6.41 -29.91 21.70
C SER A 409 -7.03 -30.98 22.59
N SER A 410 -6.79 -30.93 23.90
CA SER A 410 -7.44 -31.83 24.87
C SER A 410 -8.90 -31.43 25.18
N ILE A 411 -9.26 -30.17 24.95
CA ILE A 411 -10.62 -29.65 25.16
C ILE A 411 -11.45 -29.85 23.89
N VAL A 412 -10.92 -29.41 22.74
CA VAL A 412 -11.57 -29.54 21.43
C VAL A 412 -10.55 -29.89 20.35
N PRO A 413 -10.93 -30.70 19.33
CA PRO A 413 -10.06 -30.95 18.19
C PRO A 413 -9.70 -29.64 17.47
N LEU A 414 -8.40 -29.38 17.33
CA LEU A 414 -7.91 -28.24 16.57
C LEU A 414 -8.04 -28.52 15.07
N SER A 415 -8.56 -27.55 14.33
CA SER A 415 -8.58 -27.55 12.87
C SER A 415 -7.46 -26.68 12.31
N GLY A 416 -7.22 -26.72 10.99
CA GLY A 416 -6.14 -25.94 10.37
C GLY A 416 -4.78 -26.64 10.41
N GLY A 417 -3.82 -26.13 9.64
CA GLY A 417 -2.48 -26.69 9.59
C GLY A 417 -1.68 -26.44 10.86
N GLY A 418 -0.59 -27.19 11.07
CA GLY A 418 0.20 -27.14 12.31
C GLY A 418 0.80 -25.77 12.65
N LYS A 419 0.95 -24.86 11.67
CA LYS A 419 1.44 -23.49 11.92
C LYS A 419 0.40 -22.58 12.56
N ARG A 420 -0.89 -22.78 12.22
CA ARG A 420 -2.01 -21.92 12.64
C ARG A 420 -3.25 -22.78 12.91
N PRO A 421 -3.26 -23.53 14.01
CA PRO A 421 -4.45 -24.23 14.43
C PRO A 421 -5.57 -23.23 14.71
N ASN A 422 -6.81 -23.68 14.59
CA ASN A 422 -8.00 -22.88 14.83
C ASN A 422 -9.14 -23.68 15.45
N ILE A 423 -10.05 -22.96 16.12
CA ILE A 423 -11.26 -23.48 16.74
C ILE A 423 -12.46 -22.71 16.19
N PRO A 424 -13.36 -23.34 15.42
CA PRO A 424 -14.62 -22.74 15.01
C PRO A 424 -15.52 -22.47 16.22
N VAL A 425 -15.99 -21.24 16.40
CA VAL A 425 -16.80 -20.88 17.58
C VAL A 425 -18.22 -21.45 17.48
N ALA A 426 -18.76 -21.60 16.27
CA ALA A 426 -20.13 -22.05 16.04
C ALA A 426 -20.40 -23.50 16.56
N THR A 427 -19.36 -24.32 16.66
CA THR A 427 -19.45 -25.73 17.06
C THR A 427 -19.27 -25.94 18.56
N LEU A 428 -18.87 -24.92 19.32
CA LEU A 428 -18.59 -25.06 20.74
C LEU A 428 -19.87 -25.18 21.57
N SER A 429 -19.85 -26.08 22.55
CA SER A 429 -20.78 -26.12 23.66
C SER A 429 -20.45 -25.03 24.69
N SER A 430 -21.38 -24.78 25.61
CA SER A 430 -21.15 -23.83 26.71
C SER A 430 -20.02 -24.29 27.65
N ALA A 431 -19.88 -25.61 27.87
CA ALA A 431 -18.85 -26.16 28.73
C ALA A 431 -17.44 -26.00 28.09
N GLU A 432 -17.32 -26.34 26.81
CA GLU A 432 -16.06 -26.14 26.06
C GLU A 432 -15.71 -24.65 25.98
N THR A 433 -16.70 -23.77 25.81
CA THR A 433 -16.49 -22.31 25.83
C THR A 433 -15.82 -21.85 27.12
N SER A 434 -16.36 -22.25 28.27
CA SER A 434 -15.78 -21.90 29.58
C SER A 434 -14.38 -22.49 29.75
N GLN A 435 -14.17 -23.75 29.38
CA GLN A 435 -12.87 -24.42 29.50
C GLN A 435 -11.79 -23.78 28.61
N ILE A 436 -12.13 -23.41 27.37
CA ILE A 436 -11.20 -22.72 26.46
C ILE A 436 -10.80 -21.35 27.01
N ILE A 437 -11.77 -20.56 27.50
CA ILE A 437 -11.51 -19.23 28.06
C ILE A 437 -10.63 -19.36 29.32
N GLU A 438 -10.97 -20.26 30.24
CA GLU A 438 -10.17 -20.53 31.43
C GLU A 438 -8.74 -20.97 31.04
N ASN A 439 -8.62 -21.84 30.05
CA ASN A 439 -7.34 -22.31 29.56
C ASN A 439 -6.48 -21.16 29.00
N ILE A 440 -7.03 -20.33 28.11
CA ILE A 440 -6.36 -19.14 27.54
C ILE A 440 -5.80 -18.25 28.65
N PHE A 441 -6.60 -17.92 29.65
CA PHE A 441 -6.17 -16.98 30.70
C PHE A 441 -5.28 -17.63 31.75
N SER A 442 -5.38 -18.94 31.99
CA SER A 442 -4.40 -19.68 32.80
C SER A 442 -3.01 -19.67 32.16
N PHE A 443 -2.93 -19.80 30.83
CA PHE A 443 -1.68 -19.72 30.08
C PHE A 443 -1.15 -18.29 30.00
N ALA A 444 -2.02 -17.27 29.91
CA ALA A 444 -1.59 -15.88 30.03
C ALA A 444 -0.94 -15.59 31.40
N ALA A 445 -1.49 -16.13 32.49
CA ALA A 445 -0.91 -16.02 33.82
C ALA A 445 0.39 -16.84 33.99
N LYS A 446 0.52 -17.97 33.28
CA LYS A 446 1.76 -18.76 33.22
C LYS A 446 2.85 -18.01 32.44
N ALA A 447 2.48 -17.38 31.32
CA ALA A 447 3.38 -16.61 30.46
C ALA A 447 4.03 -15.45 31.22
N SER A 448 3.30 -14.78 32.11
CA SER A 448 3.83 -13.63 32.86
C SER A 448 4.81 -14.00 33.98
N LYS A 449 4.87 -15.27 34.38
CA LYS A 449 5.77 -15.79 35.42
C LYS A 449 7.09 -16.33 34.87
N ASN A 450 7.11 -16.69 33.59
CA ASN A 450 8.26 -17.26 32.88
C ASN A 450 8.93 -16.19 32.01
#